data_AF-A0A7H8KNA4-F1
#
_entry.id   AF-A0A7H8KNA4-F1
#
_cell.length_a   1.000
_cell.length_b   1.000
_cell.length_c   1.000
_cell.angle_alpha   90.00
_cell.angle_beta   90.00
_cell.angle_gamma   90.00
#
_symmetry.space_group_name_H-M   'P 1'
#
loop_
_entity.id
_entity.type
_entity.pdbx_description
1 polymer ?
#
loop_
_entity_poly.entity_id
_entity_poly.type
_entity_poly.pdbx_seq_one_letter_code
_entity_poly.pdbx_strand_id
1 'polypeptide(L)' 'MTGRHRRPPPPGPPEDAAALLHAAAAGRPVVEEGVVVFDGSAVPYAYRTVHRPDGRCERHLERLDPPPPPLLP' A
#
# COMPACT_ATOMS: atom_id res chain seq x y z
N MET A 1 -13.00 28.32 -25.01
CA MET A 1 -12.55 26.93 -25.28
C MET A 1 -12.29 26.24 -23.96
N THR A 2 -13.24 25.47 -23.46
CA THR A 2 -13.13 24.80 -22.16
C THR A 2 -12.30 23.53 -22.34
N GLY A 3 -11.08 23.52 -21.80
CA GLY A 3 -10.23 22.34 -21.77
C GLY A 3 -10.97 21.21 -21.06
N ARG A 4 -11.29 20.14 -21.78
CA ARG A 4 -11.83 18.92 -21.17
C ARG A 4 -10.74 18.34 -20.28
N HIS A 5 -10.82 18.59 -18.98
CA HIS A 5 -10.04 17.86 -17.99
C HIS A 5 -10.44 16.38 -18.09
N ARG A 6 -9.64 15.58 -18.83
CA ARG A 6 -9.81 14.13 -18.85
C ARG A 6 -9.35 13.61 -17.49
N ARG A 7 -10.24 12.89 -16.81
CA ARG A 7 -9.87 12.12 -15.62
C ARG A 7 -8.83 11.08 -16.04
N PRO A 8 -7.71 10.93 -15.31
CA PRO A 8 -6.80 9.82 -15.52
C PRO A 8 -7.58 8.50 -15.44
N PRO A 9 -7.23 7.49 -16.26
CA PRO A 9 -7.80 6.17 -16.10
C PRO A 9 -7.51 5.66 -14.68
N PRO A 10 -8.45 4.95 -14.05
CA PRO A 10 -8.19 4.35 -12.75
C PRO A 10 -7.03 3.35 -12.89
N PRO A 11 -6.22 3.16 -11.83
CA PRO A 11 -5.24 2.10 -11.81
C PRO A 11 -5.93 0.75 -12.04
N GLY A 12 -5.24 -0.15 -12.74
CA GLY A 12 -5.72 -1.51 -12.95
C GLY A 12 -5.88 -2.26 -11.63
N PRO A 13 -6.70 -3.33 -11.60
CA PRO A 13 -6.77 -4.18 -10.42
C PRO A 13 -5.40 -4.80 -10.12
N PRO A 14 -5.08 -5.07 -8.84
CA PRO A 14 -3.86 -5.79 -8.49
C PRO A 14 -3.82 -7.16 -9.17
N GLU A 15 -2.63 -7.66 -9.48
CA GLU A 15 -2.43 -8.96 -10.15
C GLU A 15 -3.15 -10.11 -9.41
N ASP A 16 -3.26 -10.01 -8.08
CA ASP A 16 -3.89 -11.00 -7.21
C ASP A 16 -5.37 -10.72 -6.88
N ALA A 17 -6.05 -9.83 -7.62
CA ALA A 17 -7.42 -9.41 -7.32
C ALA A 17 -8.41 -10.56 -7.10
N ALA A 18 -8.29 -11.66 -7.86
CA ALA A 18 -9.13 -12.84 -7.70
C ALA A 18 -8.92 -13.57 -6.36
N ALA A 19 -7.66 -13.70 -5.93
CA ALA A 19 -7.31 -14.33 -4.63
C ALA A 19 -7.79 -13.47 -3.45
N LEU A 20 -7.65 -12.14 -3.57
CA LEU A 20 -8.13 -11.18 -2.57
C LEU A 20 -9.66 -11.23 -2.44
N LEU A 21 -10.37 -11.26 -3.55
CA LEU A 21 -11.84 -11.40 -3.57
C LEU A 21 -12.28 -12.73 -2.95
N HIS A 22 -11.58 -13.82 -3.24
CA HIS A 22 -11.92 -15.12 -2.66
C HIS A 22 -11.69 -15.16 -1.15
N ALA A 23 -10.59 -14.59 -0.65
CA ALA A 23 -10.32 -14.48 0.78
C ALA A 23 -11.38 -13.65 1.51
N ALA A 24 -11.81 -12.52 0.92
CA ALA A 24 -12.89 -11.69 1.44
C ALA A 24 -14.23 -12.45 1.47
N ALA A 25 -14.58 -13.15 0.39
CA ALA A 25 -15.80 -13.97 0.31
C ALA A 25 -15.80 -15.13 1.32
N ALA A 26 -14.62 -15.65 1.67
CA ALA A 26 -14.44 -16.70 2.67
C ALA A 26 -14.47 -16.16 4.12
N GLY A 27 -14.73 -14.87 4.33
CA GLY A 27 -14.72 -14.26 5.66
C GLY A 27 -13.33 -14.28 6.31
N ARG A 28 -12.27 -14.29 5.51
CA ARG A 28 -10.89 -14.22 6.01
C ARG A 28 -10.37 -12.79 5.88
N PRO A 29 -9.57 -12.30 6.82
CA PRO A 29 -8.88 -11.03 6.67
C PRO A 29 -7.98 -11.05 5.43
N VAL A 30 -7.99 -9.95 4.69
CA VAL A 30 -7.09 -9.70 3.57
C VAL A 30 -5.99 -8.74 4.04
N VAL A 31 -4.74 -9.12 3.81
CA VAL A 31 -3.57 -8.34 4.23
C VAL A 31 -2.84 -7.82 3.01
N GLU A 32 -2.61 -6.52 2.96
CA GLU A 32 -1.78 -5.85 1.95
C GLU A 32 -0.55 -5.27 2.63
N GLU A 33 0.63 -5.69 2.19
CA GLU A 33 1.92 -5.28 2.75
C GLU A 33 2.85 -4.82 1.64
N GLY A 34 3.70 -3.85 1.94
CA GLY A 34 4.67 -3.37 0.98
C GLY A 34 5.55 -2.26 1.53
N VAL A 35 6.39 -1.72 0.65
CA VAL A 35 7.24 -0.57 0.96
C VAL A 35 6.86 0.58 0.04
N VAL A 36 6.68 1.77 0.60
CA VAL A 36 6.38 3.00 -0.15
C VAL A 36 7.41 4.08 0.18
N VAL A 37 7.81 4.82 -0.85
CA VAL A 37 8.54 6.08 -0.72
C VAL A 37 7.59 7.18 -1.17
N PHE A 38 7.22 8.08 -0.26
CA PHE A 38 6.34 9.20 -0.58
C PHE A 38 7.07 10.26 -1.39
N ASP A 39 6.37 10.94 -2.30
CA ASP A 39 6.92 12.08 -3.04
C ASP A 39 7.45 13.14 -2.06
N GLY A 40 8.72 13.53 -2.23
CA GLY A 40 9.39 14.49 -1.35
C GLY A 40 10.01 13.89 -0.08
N SER A 41 9.93 12.58 0.14
CA SER A 41 10.64 11.87 1.21
C SER A 41 11.74 10.99 0.63
N ALA A 42 12.92 10.99 1.24
CA ALA A 42 13.99 10.02 0.96
C ALA A 42 13.87 8.76 1.84
N VAL A 43 12.91 8.74 2.77
CA VAL A 43 12.77 7.68 3.76
C VAL A 43 11.72 6.67 3.28
N PRO A 44 12.08 5.39 3.14
CA PRO A 44 11.11 4.33 2.85
C PRO A 44 10.27 3.99 4.09
N TYR A 45 9.03 3.59 3.85
CA TYR A 45 8.12 3.13 4.90
C TYR A 45 7.58 1.75 4.55
N ALA A 46 7.62 0.83 5.52
CA ALA A 46 6.85 -0.41 5.43
C ALA A 46 5.40 -0.11 5.79
N TYR A 47 4.46 -0.50 4.93
CA TYR A 47 3.04 -0.41 5.22
C TYR A 47 2.43 -1.80 5.37
N ARG A 48 1.42 -1.88 6.22
CA ARG A 48 0.59 -3.06 6.40
C ARG A 48 -0.86 -2.64 6.60
N THR A 49 -1.73 -3.11 5.72
CA THR A 49 -3.17 -2.87 5.77
C THR A 49 -3.90 -4.19 5.96
N VAL A 50 -4.79 -4.28 6.95
CA VAL A 50 -5.62 -5.45 7.21
C VAL A 50 -7.09 -5.09 7.01
N HIS A 51 -7.69 -5.67 5.97
CA HIS A 51 -9.12 -5.58 5.71
C HIS A 51 -9.83 -6.75 6.38
N ARG A 52 -10.66 -6.46 7.37
CA ARG A 52 -11.45 -7.48 8.07
C ARG A 52 -12.80 -7.71 7.38
N PRO A 53 -13.38 -8.92 7.53
CA PRO A 53 -14.70 -9.25 6.97
C PRO A 53 -15.85 -8.41 7.54
N ASP A 54 -15.68 -7.85 8.74
CA ASP A 54 -16.65 -6.96 9.39
C ASP A 54 -16.62 -5.52 8.83
N GLY A 55 -15.81 -5.28 7.79
CA GLY A 55 -15.61 -3.97 7.16
C GLY A 55 -14.60 -3.08 7.86
N ARG A 56 -14.00 -3.51 8.99
CA ARG A 56 -12.92 -2.75 9.62
C ARG A 56 -11.64 -2.82 8.81
N CYS A 57 -10.88 -1.73 8.85
CA CYS A 57 -9.58 -1.62 8.20
C CYS A 57 -8.56 -1.11 9.21
N GLU A 58 -7.49 -1.87 9.42
CA GLU A 58 -6.35 -1.47 10.25
C GLU A 58 -5.17 -1.13 9.35
N ARG A 59 -4.52 0.01 9.61
CA ARG A 59 -3.41 0.50 8.82
C ARG A 59 -2.23 0.79 9.72
N HIS A 60 -1.11 0.17 9.43
CA HIS A 60 0.16 0.37 10.11
C HIS A 60 1.18 0.90 9.11
N LEU A 61 1.99 1.84 9.57
CA LEU A 61 3.05 2.44 8.80
C LEU A 61 4.28 2.55 9.70
N GLU A 62 5.38 1.94 9.28
CA GLU A 62 6.64 1.93 9.99
C GLU A 62 7.71 2.59 9.14
N ARG A 63 8.47 3.50 9.74
CA ARG A 63 9.58 4.17 9.08
C ARG A 63 10.76 3.21 9.03
N LEU A 64 11.31 2.98 7.83
CA LEU A 64 12.52 2.18 7.66
C LEU A 64 13.71 3.13 7.68
N ASP A 65 14.40 3.20 8.82
CA ASP A 65 15.61 4.01 8.93
C ASP A 65 16.73 3.39 8.07
N PRO A 66 17.51 4.20 7.33
CA PRO A 66 18.68 3.68 6.64
C PRO A 66 19.66 3.08 7.66
N PRO A 67 20.42 2.04 7.29
CA PRO A 67 21.46 1.52 8.18
C PRO A 67 22.41 2.64 8.57
N PRO A 68 22.93 2.66 9.82
CA PRO A 68 23.87 3.68 10.26
C PRO A 68 25.09 3.69 9.32
N PRO A 69 25.69 4.86 9.07
CA PRO A 69 26.85 4.96 8.20
C PRO A 69 27.98 4.05 8.74
N PRO A 70 28.77 3.43 7.85
CA PRO A 70 29.93 2.66 8.29
C PRO A 70 30.85 3.55 9.12
N LEU A 71 31.30 3.06 10.27
CA LEU A 71 32.32 3.72 11.07
C LEU A 71 33.57 3.87 10.18
N LEU A 72 33.92 5.11 9.84
CA LEU A 72 35.18 5.39 9.14
C LEU A 72 36.34 4.98 10.06
N PRO A 73 37.37 4.29 9.52
CA PRO A 73 38.53 3.83 10.30
C PRO A 73 39.39 4.98 10.81
#